data_AF-A0A263NY92-F1
#
_entry.id   AF-A0A263NY92-F1
#
_cell.length_a   1.000
_cell.length_b   1.000
_cell.length_c   1.000
_cell.angle_alpha   90.00
_cell.angle_beta   90.00
_cell.angle_gamma   90.00
#
_symmetry.space_group_name_H-M   'P 1'
#
loop_
_entity.id
_entity.type
_entity.pdbx_description
1 polymer ?
#
loop_
_entity_poly.entity_id
_entity_poly.type
_entity_poly.pdbx_seq_one_letter_code
_entity_poly.pdbx_strand_id
1 'polypeptide(L)'
;MLPLSTELASRTLIQKLPETTKKEPAQSDAIKPAAEESNPAVSVTISGAAMKAAAAEKTSNSDIDDSGLSDTVKNLLKMIREIKKQIAEKQAEMAAVMADRSLSPEQAQAKAASLQSALAGLQSALGTAQASLSKAMKDMSAETAAKTASLAMK
;
A
#
# COMPACT_ATOMS: atom_id res chain seq x y z
N MET A 1 38.88 23.12 -20.85
CA MET A 1 38.52 23.49 -22.23
C MET A 1 39.12 22.46 -23.19
N LEU A 2 38.38 21.40 -23.52
CA LEU A 2 38.66 20.46 -24.62
C LEU A 2 37.31 20.15 -25.31
N PRO A 3 37.20 20.26 -26.66
CA PRO A 3 35.92 20.16 -27.36
C PRO A 3 35.53 18.70 -27.67
N LEU A 4 34.26 18.36 -27.40
CA LEU A 4 33.60 17.17 -27.92
C LEU A 4 33.19 17.45 -29.38
N SER A 5 33.88 16.84 -30.31
CA SER A 5 33.53 16.83 -31.73
C SER A 5 32.27 16.00 -31.98
N THR A 6 31.27 16.67 -32.55
CA THR A 6 30.31 16.19 -33.54
C THR A 6 30.78 14.96 -34.30
N GLU A 7 29.91 13.94 -34.43
CA GLU A 7 29.66 13.31 -35.72
C GLU A 7 28.23 12.77 -35.80
N LEU A 8 27.57 13.24 -36.85
CA LEU A 8 26.16 13.15 -37.18
C LEU A 8 26.03 12.08 -38.28
N ALA A 9 25.68 10.84 -37.92
CA ALA A 9 25.40 9.81 -38.92
C ALA A 9 23.95 9.90 -39.42
N SER A 10 23.80 10.68 -40.50
CA SER A 10 22.72 10.70 -41.50
C SER A 10 22.11 9.32 -41.78
N ARG A 11 20.78 9.14 -41.73
CA ARG A 11 19.75 9.49 -42.74
C ARG A 11 19.89 8.71 -44.06
N THR A 12 18.99 7.75 -44.30
CA THR A 12 18.35 7.37 -45.60
C THR A 12 17.38 6.19 -45.31
N LEU A 13 16.06 6.37 -45.22
CA LEU A 13 15.02 6.50 -46.26
C LEU A 13 14.52 5.15 -46.84
N ILE A 14 13.34 4.74 -46.33
CA ILE A 14 12.17 4.16 -47.02
C ILE A 14 12.43 3.30 -48.27
N GLN A 15 11.98 2.04 -48.22
CA GLN A 15 11.38 1.43 -49.40
C GLN A 15 10.17 0.55 -49.06
N LYS A 16 9.08 0.89 -49.73
CA LYS A 16 7.71 0.40 -49.64
C LYS A 16 7.50 -0.61 -50.77
N LEU A 17 6.96 -1.78 -50.42
CA LEU A 17 5.98 -2.63 -51.14
C LEU A 17 6.22 -2.99 -52.63
N PRO A 18 5.88 -4.23 -53.00
CA PRO A 18 4.76 -4.37 -53.94
C PRO A 18 3.73 -5.43 -53.51
N GLU A 19 2.45 -5.08 -53.63
CA GLU A 19 1.33 -6.02 -53.71
C GLU A 19 1.37 -6.74 -55.06
N THR A 20 0.95 -8.01 -55.11
CA THR A 20 -0.33 -8.42 -55.71
C THR A 20 -0.37 -9.93 -55.99
N THR A 21 -1.56 -10.51 -55.75
CA THR A 21 -2.18 -11.64 -56.48
C THR A 21 -2.14 -13.06 -55.87
N LYS A 22 -3.23 -13.35 -55.13
CA LYS A 22 -4.15 -14.51 -55.22
C LYS A 22 -3.61 -15.96 -55.27
N LYS A 23 -3.94 -16.74 -54.22
CA LYS A 23 -4.93 -17.84 -54.25
C LYS A 23 -4.91 -18.65 -52.93
N GLU A 24 -6.02 -18.63 -52.19
CA GLU A 24 -6.56 -19.83 -51.51
C GLU A 24 -7.27 -20.73 -52.55
N PRO A 25 -7.58 -22.03 -52.32
CA PRO A 25 -7.89 -22.64 -51.01
C PRO A 25 -7.33 -24.08 -50.77
N ALA A 26 -7.66 -24.60 -49.58
CA ALA A 26 -7.90 -26.02 -49.21
C ALA A 26 -6.89 -26.73 -48.28
N GLN A 27 -7.26 -26.70 -46.99
CA GLN A 27 -7.42 -27.84 -46.06
C GLN A 27 -6.28 -28.88 -45.87
N SER A 28 -5.69 -28.91 -44.66
CA SER A 28 -6.00 -29.95 -43.65
C SER A 28 -5.10 -29.81 -42.42
N ASP A 29 -5.75 -29.87 -41.26
CA ASP A 29 -5.30 -30.36 -39.95
C ASP A 29 -3.80 -30.63 -39.72
N ALA A 30 -3.22 -29.85 -38.81
CA ALA A 30 -2.82 -30.34 -37.48
C ALA A 30 -2.06 -29.21 -36.75
N ILE A 31 -2.82 -28.30 -36.14
CA ILE A 31 -2.24 -27.31 -35.21
C ILE A 31 -1.90 -28.08 -33.94
N LYS A 32 -0.61 -28.37 -33.74
CA LYS A 32 -0.07 -28.72 -32.43
C LYS A 32 0.45 -27.41 -31.84
N PRO A 33 -0.25 -26.74 -30.89
CA PRO A 33 0.35 -25.64 -30.18
C PRO A 33 1.42 -26.27 -29.27
N ALA A 34 2.68 -26.02 -29.60
CA ALA A 34 3.76 -26.15 -28.64
C ALA A 34 3.37 -25.29 -27.43
N ALA A 35 3.29 -25.94 -26.28
CA ALA A 35 2.88 -25.36 -25.02
C ALA A 35 3.57 -24.01 -24.79
N GLU A 36 2.77 -22.95 -24.70
CA GLU A 36 3.17 -21.74 -24.00
C GLU A 36 3.56 -22.15 -22.58
N GLU A 37 4.82 -21.96 -22.24
CA GLU A 37 5.27 -21.97 -20.85
C GLU A 37 4.52 -20.86 -20.13
N SER A 38 3.45 -21.27 -19.47
CA SER A 38 2.72 -20.50 -18.50
C SER A 38 3.71 -19.96 -17.46
N ASN A 39 3.94 -18.65 -17.48
CA ASN A 39 4.49 -17.92 -16.34
C ASN A 39 3.84 -18.46 -15.06
N PRO A 40 4.60 -18.78 -13.99
CA PRO A 40 4.00 -19.14 -12.73
C PRO A 40 3.19 -17.92 -12.26
N ALA A 41 1.87 -17.98 -12.42
CA ALA A 41 0.96 -17.08 -11.75
C ALA A 41 1.30 -17.20 -10.27
N VAL A 42 1.95 -16.18 -9.72
CA VAL A 42 2.16 -16.04 -8.29
C VAL A 42 0.77 -15.93 -7.68
N SER A 43 0.18 -17.08 -7.34
CA SER A 43 -1.01 -17.14 -6.51
C SER A 43 -0.59 -16.65 -5.15
N VAL A 44 -0.74 -15.34 -4.95
CA VAL A 44 -0.68 -14.71 -3.63
C VAL A 44 -1.83 -15.30 -2.85
N THR A 45 -1.55 -16.41 -2.16
CA THR A 45 -2.48 -16.98 -1.20
C THR A 45 -2.54 -15.97 -0.08
N ILE A 46 -3.55 -15.10 -0.11
CA ILE A 46 -3.87 -14.20 0.99
C ILE A 46 -4.16 -15.13 2.17
N SER A 47 -3.16 -15.34 3.02
CA SER A 47 -3.23 -16.20 4.18
C SER A 47 -4.52 -15.89 4.93
N GLY A 48 -5.27 -16.90 5.36
CA GLY A 48 -6.55 -16.69 6.05
C GLY A 48 -6.46 -15.71 7.24
N ALA A 49 -5.26 -15.53 7.81
CA ALA A 49 -4.92 -14.49 8.77
C ALA A 49 -5.18 -13.05 8.27
N ALA A 50 -4.87 -12.73 7.02
CA ALA A 50 -5.11 -11.41 6.42
C ALA A 50 -6.62 -11.16 6.18
N MET A 51 -7.38 -12.18 5.76
CA MET A 51 -8.85 -12.08 5.69
C MET A 51 -9.47 -11.95 7.09
N LYS A 52 -8.93 -12.66 8.09
CA LYS A 52 -9.39 -12.57 9.48
C LYS A 52 -9.05 -11.22 10.11
N ALA A 53 -7.90 -10.64 9.77
CA ALA A 53 -7.54 -9.27 10.13
C ALA A 53 -8.49 -8.26 9.48
N ALA A 54 -8.82 -8.40 8.19
CA ALA A 54 -9.77 -7.51 7.52
C ALA A 54 -11.20 -7.64 8.07
N ALA A 55 -11.64 -8.84 8.45
CA ALA A 55 -12.92 -9.05 9.12
C ALA A 55 -12.92 -8.50 10.56
N ALA A 56 -11.80 -8.63 11.26
CA ALA A 56 -11.60 -8.03 12.58
C ALA A 56 -11.58 -6.49 12.51
N GLU A 57 -10.98 -5.89 11.48
CA GLU A 57 -11.03 -4.45 11.23
C GLU A 57 -12.47 -3.96 11.02
N LYS A 58 -13.27 -4.69 10.25
CA LYS A 58 -14.70 -4.37 10.03
C LYS A 58 -15.53 -4.44 11.32
N THR A 59 -15.29 -5.43 12.19
CA THR A 59 -15.99 -5.50 13.48
C THR A 59 -15.44 -4.51 14.50
N SER A 60 -14.18 -4.11 14.37
CA SER A 60 -13.52 -3.18 15.30
C SER A 60 -13.96 -1.74 15.11
N ASN A 61 -14.49 -1.39 13.94
CA ASN A 61 -14.96 -0.04 13.62
C ASN A 61 -16.49 0.11 13.67
N SER A 62 -17.24 -0.94 14.04
CA SER A 62 -18.70 -0.89 14.11
C SER A 62 -19.18 0.15 15.12
N ASP A 63 -18.43 0.37 16.21
CA ASP A 63 -18.71 1.43 17.19
C ASP A 63 -18.65 2.83 16.57
N ILE A 64 -17.75 3.05 15.60
CA ILE A 64 -17.62 4.29 14.84
C ILE A 64 -18.71 4.40 13.76
N ASP A 65 -19.06 3.31 13.10
CA ASP A 65 -20.07 3.31 12.04
C ASP A 65 -21.48 3.59 12.57
N ASP A 66 -21.84 2.97 13.69
CA ASP A 66 -23.15 3.10 14.36
C ASP A 66 -23.26 4.36 15.24
N SER A 67 -22.20 5.16 15.31
CA SER A 67 -22.11 6.32 16.21
C SER A 67 -23.04 7.49 15.85
N GLY A 68 -23.58 7.52 14.63
CA GLY A 68 -24.35 8.65 14.09
C GLY A 68 -23.51 9.91 13.82
N LEU A 69 -22.19 9.81 13.85
CA LEU A 69 -21.27 10.93 13.56
C LEU A 69 -21.22 11.26 12.06
N SER A 70 -20.71 12.44 11.71
CA SER A 70 -20.44 12.78 10.32
C SER A 70 -19.35 11.88 9.72
N ASP A 71 -19.42 11.61 8.42
CA ASP A 71 -18.46 10.73 7.74
C ASP A 71 -17.02 11.22 7.88
N THR A 72 -16.82 12.54 7.90
CA THR A 72 -15.50 13.14 8.16
C THR A 72 -14.94 12.72 9.51
N VAL A 73 -15.74 12.77 10.58
CA VAL A 73 -15.28 12.38 11.93
C VAL A 73 -15.12 10.87 12.03
N LYS A 74 -16.01 10.08 11.42
CA LYS A 74 -15.86 8.62 11.34
C LYS A 74 -14.55 8.23 10.66
N ASN A 75 -14.23 8.84 9.52
CA ASN A 75 -13.00 8.57 8.81
C ASN A 75 -11.75 8.97 9.60
N LEU A 76 -11.78 10.10 10.31
CA LEU A 76 -10.71 10.50 11.22
C LEU A 76 -10.51 9.50 12.37
N LEU A 77 -11.59 9.03 12.98
CA LEU A 77 -11.52 8.01 14.05
C LEU A 77 -10.94 6.69 13.53
N LYS A 78 -11.40 6.22 12.37
CA LYS A 78 -10.87 5.00 11.73
C LYS A 78 -9.37 5.14 11.43
N MET A 79 -8.97 6.30 10.90
CA MET A 79 -7.55 6.61 10.64
C MET A 79 -6.73 6.61 11.92
N ILE A 80 -7.22 7.21 13.01
CA ILE A 80 -6.53 7.20 14.31
C ILE A 80 -6.37 5.76 14.82
N ARG A 81 -7.41 4.92 14.70
CA ARG A 81 -7.36 3.52 15.14
C ARG A 81 -6.34 2.72 14.33
N GLU A 82 -6.32 2.88 13.02
CA GLU A 82 -5.34 2.25 12.14
C GLU A 82 -3.91 2.72 12.46
N ILE A 83 -3.67 4.02 12.65
CA ILE A 83 -2.35 4.54 13.02
C ILE A 83 -1.91 3.95 14.37
N LYS A 84 -2.78 3.89 15.38
CA LYS A 84 -2.47 3.26 16.68
C LYS A 84 -2.08 1.79 16.53
N LYS A 85 -2.81 1.05 15.69
CA LYS A 85 -2.51 -0.36 15.40
C LYS A 85 -1.15 -0.50 14.75
N GLN A 86 -0.85 0.29 13.72
CA GLN A 86 0.46 0.29 13.06
C GLN A 86 1.58 0.65 14.04
N ILE A 87 1.35 1.59 14.97
CA ILE A 87 2.31 1.92 16.03
C ILE A 87 2.58 0.70 16.90
N ALA A 88 1.53 0.01 17.37
CA ALA A 88 1.68 -1.18 18.21
C ALA A 88 2.42 -2.31 17.47
N GLU A 89 2.09 -2.54 16.19
CA GLU A 89 2.78 -3.51 15.34
C GLU A 89 4.26 -3.16 15.18
N LYS A 90 4.60 -1.89 14.89
CA LYS A 90 6.00 -1.45 14.72
C LYS A 90 6.79 -1.46 16.03
N GLN A 91 6.13 -1.20 17.16
CA GLN A 91 6.75 -1.35 18.49
C GLN A 91 7.04 -2.82 18.80
N ALA A 92 6.11 -3.72 18.48
CA ALA A 92 6.32 -5.16 18.62
C ALA A 92 7.43 -5.67 17.69
N GLU A 93 7.47 -5.19 16.44
CA GLU A 93 8.53 -5.51 15.49
C GLU A 93 9.90 -5.03 15.98
N MET A 94 9.97 -3.83 16.58
CA MET A 94 11.21 -3.32 17.18
C MET A 94 11.68 -4.21 18.35
N ALA A 95 10.77 -4.65 19.22
CA ALA A 95 11.09 -5.59 20.29
C ALA A 95 11.54 -6.95 19.74
N ALA A 96 10.91 -7.44 18.66
CA ALA A 96 11.30 -8.68 18.00
C ALA A 96 12.70 -8.58 17.37
N VAL A 97 13.03 -7.47 16.69
CA VAL A 97 14.36 -7.22 16.13
C VAL A 97 15.43 -7.16 17.22
N MET A 98 15.13 -6.59 18.38
CA MET A 98 16.05 -6.56 19.52
C MET A 98 16.23 -7.92 20.19
N ALA A 99 15.20 -8.76 20.20
CA ALA A 99 15.24 -10.12 20.75
C ALA A 99 15.85 -11.14 19.77
N ASP A 100 15.85 -10.83 18.47
CA ASP A 100 16.37 -11.69 17.42
C ASP A 100 17.90 -11.72 17.41
N ARG A 101 18.45 -12.82 17.93
CA ARG A 101 19.89 -13.08 17.99
C ARG A 101 20.50 -13.54 16.66
N SER A 102 19.68 -13.74 15.63
CA SER A 102 20.15 -14.17 14.30
C SER A 102 20.65 -13.02 13.43
N LEU A 103 20.31 -11.77 13.78
CA LEU A 103 20.71 -10.58 13.02
C LEU A 103 22.12 -10.13 13.41
N SER A 104 22.89 -9.67 12.41
CA SER A 104 24.15 -8.99 12.71
C SER A 104 23.90 -7.64 13.40
N PRO A 105 24.84 -7.10 14.20
CA PRO A 105 24.67 -5.81 14.86
C PRO A 105 24.33 -4.66 13.90
N GLU A 106 24.96 -4.65 12.72
CA GLU A 106 24.68 -3.68 11.65
C GLU A 106 23.26 -3.83 11.09
N GLN A 107 22.80 -5.07 10.85
CA GLN A 107 21.45 -5.32 10.34
C GLN A 107 20.38 -4.95 11.37
N ALA A 108 20.60 -5.29 12.64
CA ALA A 108 19.73 -4.91 13.75
C ALA A 108 19.65 -3.39 13.88
N GLN A 109 20.78 -2.69 13.81
CA GLN A 109 20.84 -1.23 13.89
C GLN A 109 20.14 -0.55 12.71
N ALA A 110 20.36 -1.03 11.47
CA ALA A 110 19.69 -0.50 10.28
C ALA A 110 18.16 -0.69 10.36
N LYS A 111 17.69 -1.88 10.78
CA LYS A 111 16.26 -2.15 10.99
C LYS A 111 15.70 -1.28 12.11
N ALA A 112 16.39 -1.16 13.24
CA ALA A 112 15.95 -0.33 14.35
C ALA A 112 15.82 1.14 13.94
N ALA A 113 16.79 1.69 13.21
CA ALA A 113 16.73 3.06 12.70
C ALA A 113 15.54 3.28 11.76
N SER A 114 15.29 2.33 10.86
CA SER A 114 14.12 2.37 9.96
C SER A 114 12.80 2.33 10.74
N LEU A 115 12.68 1.44 11.72
CA LEU A 115 11.49 1.33 12.58
C LEU A 115 11.29 2.59 13.42
N GLN A 116 12.36 3.19 13.94
CA GLN A 116 12.29 4.45 14.67
C GLN A 116 11.80 5.61 13.79
N SER A 117 12.29 5.74 12.55
CA SER A 117 11.78 6.73 11.61
C SER A 117 10.32 6.49 11.23
N ALA A 118 9.93 5.24 11.01
CA ALA A 118 8.54 4.88 10.72
C ALA A 118 7.62 5.23 11.89
N LEU A 119 8.03 4.93 13.13
CA LEU A 119 7.32 5.35 14.34
C LEU A 119 7.26 6.88 14.42
N ALA A 120 8.34 7.63 14.21
CA ALA A 120 8.26 9.09 14.23
C ALA A 120 7.23 9.65 13.23
N GLY A 121 7.14 9.06 12.04
CA GLY A 121 6.14 9.39 11.02
C GLY A 121 4.71 9.07 11.46
N LEU A 122 4.46 7.86 11.98
CA LEU A 122 3.15 7.43 12.47
C LEU A 122 2.67 8.29 13.64
N GLN A 123 3.56 8.66 14.56
CA GLN A 123 3.25 9.49 15.71
C GLN A 123 2.87 10.91 15.26
N SER A 124 3.56 11.44 14.25
CA SER A 124 3.23 12.72 13.62
C SER A 124 1.87 12.68 12.92
N ALA A 125 1.58 11.58 12.21
CA ALA A 125 0.28 11.35 11.58
C ALA A 125 -0.85 11.26 12.62
N LEU A 126 -0.61 10.57 13.74
CA LEU A 126 -1.54 10.47 14.86
C LEU A 126 -1.84 11.86 15.44
N GLY A 127 -0.82 12.67 15.70
CA GLY A 127 -0.99 14.05 16.17
C GLY A 127 -1.79 14.91 15.18
N THR A 128 -1.54 14.76 13.88
CA THR A 128 -2.26 15.49 12.82
C THR A 128 -3.73 15.08 12.74
N ALA A 129 -4.01 13.78 12.83
CA ALA A 129 -5.37 13.26 12.84
C ALA A 129 -6.13 13.69 14.10
N GLN A 130 -5.48 13.68 15.28
CA GLN A 130 -6.05 14.18 16.52
C GLN A 130 -6.32 15.70 16.49
N ALA A 131 -5.44 16.49 15.88
CA ALA A 131 -5.67 17.92 15.69
C ALA A 131 -6.86 18.20 14.77
N SER A 132 -6.98 17.42 13.69
CA SER A 132 -8.11 17.49 12.75
C SER A 132 -9.42 17.09 13.43
N LEU A 133 -9.40 16.03 14.25
CA LEU A 133 -10.53 15.60 15.06
C LEU A 133 -10.93 16.68 16.08
N SER A 134 -9.96 17.28 16.78
CA SER A 134 -10.20 18.36 17.73
C SER A 134 -10.81 19.59 17.06
N LYS A 135 -10.41 19.90 15.81
CA LYS A 135 -11.01 20.98 15.02
C LYS A 135 -12.45 20.63 14.65
N ALA A 136 -12.71 19.43 14.15
CA ALA A 136 -14.06 18.98 13.82
C ALA A 136 -14.99 18.95 15.05
N MET A 137 -14.47 18.62 16.23
CA MET A 137 -15.23 18.63 17.49
C MET A 137 -15.64 20.04 17.95
N LYS A 138 -14.92 21.11 17.56
CA LYS A 138 -15.28 22.48 17.93
C LYS A 138 -16.58 22.95 17.28
N ASP A 139 -16.90 22.40 16.12
CA ASP A 139 -18.10 22.72 15.37
C ASP A 139 -19.29 21.81 15.76
N MET A 140 -19.12 20.94 16.76
CA MET A 140 -20.11 19.98 17.25
C MET A 140 -20.70 20.39 18.60
N SER A 141 -21.89 19.85 18.92
CA SER A 141 -22.44 19.91 20.28
C SER A 141 -21.49 19.22 21.28
N ALA A 142 -21.46 19.71 22.53
CA ALA A 142 -20.65 19.16 23.60
C ALA A 142 -20.90 17.65 23.83
N GLU A 143 -22.15 17.20 23.66
CA GLU A 143 -22.51 15.78 23.78
C GLU A 143 -21.89 14.93 22.65
N THR A 144 -21.98 15.41 21.41
CA THR A 144 -21.38 14.75 20.24
C THR A 144 -19.85 14.74 20.32
N ALA A 145 -19.26 15.83 20.82
CA ALA A 145 -17.83 15.92 21.07
C ALA A 145 -17.38 14.92 22.15
N ALA A 146 -18.10 14.82 23.27
CA ALA A 146 -17.81 13.86 24.33
C ALA A 146 -17.92 12.40 23.84
N LYS A 147 -18.94 12.10 23.02
CA LYS A 147 -19.08 10.79 22.37
C LYS A 147 -17.90 10.48 21.45
N THR A 148 -17.51 11.43 20.60
CA THR A 148 -16.36 11.31 19.69
C THR A 148 -15.06 11.05 20.44
N ALA A 149 -14.79 11.79 21.52
CA ALA A 149 -13.62 11.59 22.36
C ALA A 149 -13.60 10.19 23.00
N SER A 150 -14.76 9.72 23.48
CA SER A 150 -14.90 8.39 24.09
C SER A 150 -14.62 7.27 23.08
N LEU A 151 -15.06 7.42 21.83
CA LEU A 151 -14.75 6.47 20.76
C LEU A 151 -13.27 6.50 20.37
N ALA A 152 -12.65 7.69 20.32
CA ALA A 152 -11.23 7.83 20.00
C ALA A 152 -10.30 7.18 21.03
N MET A 153 -10.75 7.02 22.27
CA MET A 153 -9.98 6.41 23.36
C MET A 153 -10.07 4.88 23.39
N LYS A 154 -11.03 4.29 22.67
CA LYS A 154 -11.20 2.84 22.56
C LYS A 154 -10.36 2.25 21.43
#